data_AF-A0A6J8B2C8-F1
#
_entry.id   AF-A0A6J8B2C8-F1
#
_cell.length_a   1.000
_cell.length_b   1.000
_cell.length_c   1.000
_cell.angle_alpha   90.00
_cell.angle_beta   90.00
_cell.angle_gamma   90.00
#
_symmetry.space_group_name_H-M   'P 1'
#
loop_
_entity.id
_entity.type
_entity.pdbx_description
1 polymer ?
#
loop_
_entity_poly.entity_id
_entity_poly.type
_entity_poly.pdbx_seq_one_letter_code
_entity_poly.pdbx_strand_id
1 'polypeptide(L)'
;MEQIINEQNIEPPQRQTVKWCSSKGDKFVDYVKENQSDQLKEIENALDNLLIAENVDQADLDNVTSNICKNFNDSSKIIFETKRTGLFHKKQNERPWFTDTCKNKRNLFHQAKQRYKFSKNLTNKKAMKEAGISYKKAMSCSYHTFQREYYK
;
A
#
# COMPACT_ATOMS: atom_id res chain seq x y z
N MET A 1 14.00 -45.55 -2.69
CA MET A 1 12.74 -45.05 -2.09
C MET A 1 12.90 -43.54 -1.90
N GLU A 2 12.56 -42.76 -2.92
CA GLU A 2 12.64 -41.30 -2.85
C GLU A 2 11.30 -40.76 -2.37
N GLN A 3 11.31 -40.08 -1.22
CA GLN A 3 10.11 -39.49 -0.62
C GLN A 3 9.79 -38.17 -1.31
N ILE A 4 8.60 -38.10 -1.90
CA ILE A 4 8.01 -36.90 -2.50
C ILE A 4 7.57 -35.98 -1.37
N ILE A 5 8.23 -34.82 -1.23
CA ILE A 5 7.81 -33.77 -0.30
C ILE A 5 6.60 -33.05 -0.93
N ASN A 6 5.47 -33.18 -0.25
CA ASN A 6 4.20 -32.58 -0.57
C ASN A 6 4.28 -31.06 -0.35
N GLU A 7 4.46 -30.28 -1.43
CA GLU A 7 4.40 -28.82 -1.38
C GLU A 7 2.94 -28.39 -1.14
N GLN A 8 2.60 -28.15 0.12
CA GLN A 8 1.36 -27.47 0.47
C GLN A 8 1.36 -26.07 -0.16
N ASN A 9 0.45 -25.88 -1.12
CA ASN A 9 0.10 -24.60 -1.72
C ASN A 9 -0.41 -23.64 -0.63
N ILE A 10 0.49 -22.85 -0.05
CA ILE A 10 0.10 -21.70 0.77
C ILE A 10 -0.24 -20.58 -0.20
N GLU A 11 -1.54 -20.41 -0.48
CA GLU A 11 -2.03 -19.29 -1.27
C GLU A 11 -1.58 -17.95 -0.65
N PRO A 12 -1.11 -16.99 -1.46
CA PRO A 12 -0.78 -15.67 -0.94
C PRO A 12 -2.04 -15.03 -0.33
N PRO A 13 -1.93 -14.34 0.82
CA PRO A 13 -3.07 -13.70 1.46
C PRO A 13 -3.72 -12.73 0.46
N GLN A 14 -4.96 -13.02 0.10
CA GLN A 14 -5.73 -12.16 -0.78
C GLN A 14 -5.90 -10.80 -0.11
N ARG A 15 -5.52 -9.72 -0.80
CA ARG A 15 -5.87 -8.36 -0.37
C ARG A 15 -7.39 -8.29 -0.38
N GLN A 16 -8.00 -8.32 0.79
CA GLN A 16 -9.42 -8.02 0.93
C GLN A 16 -9.64 -6.62 0.38
N THR A 17 -10.24 -6.53 -0.81
CA THR A 17 -10.84 -5.28 -1.27
C THR A 17 -11.86 -4.90 -0.21
N VAL A 18 -11.66 -3.75 0.43
CA VAL A 18 -12.59 -3.25 1.45
C VAL A 18 -13.95 -3.14 0.76
N LYS A 19 -14.84 -4.07 1.08
CA LYS A 19 -16.19 -4.11 0.50
C LYS A 19 -16.90 -2.86 0.98
N TRP A 20 -17.44 -2.07 0.04
CA TRP A 20 -18.28 -0.92 0.37
C TRP A 20 -19.34 -1.35 1.38
N CYS A 21 -19.52 -0.56 2.44
CA CYS A 21 -20.46 -0.83 3.51
C CYS A 21 -21.55 0.23 3.46
N SER A 22 -22.74 -0.12 2.97
CA SER A 22 -23.83 0.83 2.75
C SER A 22 -24.19 1.63 4.00
N SER A 23 -24.14 1.01 5.19
CA SER A 23 -24.40 1.70 6.46
C SER A 23 -23.37 2.77 6.80
N LYS A 24 -22.15 2.70 6.25
CA LYS A 24 -21.17 3.80 6.35
C LYS A 24 -21.45 4.91 5.34
N GLY A 25 -22.03 4.56 4.19
CA GLY A 25 -22.51 5.54 3.21
C GLY A 25 -23.62 6.40 3.77
N ASP A 26 -24.63 5.79 4.40
CA ASP A 26 -25.75 6.53 5.02
C ASP A 26 -25.24 7.45 6.13
N LYS A 27 -24.38 6.92 7.02
CA LYS A 27 -23.72 7.72 8.07
C LYS A 27 -22.89 8.88 7.53
N PHE A 28 -22.26 8.72 6.36
CA PHE A 28 -21.53 9.80 5.72
C PHE A 28 -22.47 10.91 5.26
N VAL A 29 -23.59 10.55 4.62
CA VAL A 29 -24.60 11.52 4.18
C VAL A 29 -25.19 12.26 5.38
N ASP A 30 -25.55 11.53 6.44
CA ASP A 30 -26.11 12.13 7.66
C ASP A 30 -25.10 13.07 8.32
N TYR A 31 -23.83 12.67 8.41
CA TYR A 31 -22.77 13.50 8.96
C TYR A 31 -22.57 14.81 8.18
N VAL A 32 -22.55 14.73 6.84
CA VAL A 32 -22.42 15.91 5.98
C VAL A 32 -23.61 16.86 6.16
N LYS A 33 -24.83 16.32 6.25
CA LYS A 33 -26.05 17.13 6.42
C LYS A 33 -26.15 17.80 7.78
N GLU A 34 -25.86 17.06 8.85
CA GLU A 34 -26.10 17.52 10.22
C GLU A 34 -24.92 18.33 10.77
N ASN A 35 -23.68 17.89 10.50
CA ASN A 35 -22.49 18.45 11.14
C ASN A 35 -21.67 19.37 10.24
N GLN A 36 -21.97 19.45 8.94
CA GLN A 36 -21.32 20.38 8.01
C GLN A 36 -22.34 21.34 7.36
N SER A 37 -23.54 21.47 7.95
CA SER A 37 -24.64 22.29 7.40
C SER A 37 -24.22 23.73 7.11
N ASP A 38 -23.48 24.35 8.03
CA ASP A 38 -23.06 25.75 7.86
C ASP A 38 -22.03 25.90 6.74
N GLN A 39 -21.10 24.95 6.60
CA GLN A 39 -20.12 24.94 5.50
C GLN A 39 -20.79 24.65 4.15
N LEU A 40 -21.86 23.84 4.12
CA LEU A 40 -22.65 23.64 2.91
C LEU A 40 -23.36 24.94 2.50
N LYS A 41 -23.94 25.67 3.45
CA LYS A 41 -24.53 26.98 3.18
C LYS A 41 -23.49 28.00 2.68
N GLU A 42 -22.28 27.99 3.23
CA GLU A 42 -21.19 28.84 2.75
C GLU A 42 -20.81 28.51 1.29
N ILE A 43 -20.75 27.21 0.95
CA ILE A 43 -20.50 26.76 -0.42
C ILE A 43 -21.66 27.14 -1.35
N GLU A 44 -22.91 26.96 -0.92
CA GLU A 44 -24.10 27.36 -1.68
C GLU A 44 -24.12 28.87 -1.94
N ASN A 45 -23.88 29.68 -0.91
CA ASN A 45 -23.79 31.14 -1.05
C ASN A 45 -22.65 31.55 -1.99
N ALA A 46 -21.50 30.88 -1.92
CA ALA A 46 -20.38 31.13 -2.83
C ALA A 46 -20.75 30.79 -4.28
N LEU A 47 -21.46 29.69 -4.51
CA LEU A 47 -21.97 29.30 -5.84
C LEU A 47 -23.00 30.31 -6.36
N ASP A 48 -23.93 30.75 -5.51
CA ASP A 48 -24.95 31.74 -5.87
C ASP A 48 -24.29 33.07 -6.26
N ASN A 49 -23.26 33.49 -5.51
CA ASN A 49 -22.49 34.69 -5.83
C ASN A 49 -21.76 34.57 -7.18
N LEU A 50 -21.25 33.39 -7.52
CA LEU A 50 -20.61 33.15 -8.83
C LEU A 50 -21.61 33.09 -9.98
N LEU A 51 -22.83 32.62 -9.74
CA LEU A 51 -23.89 32.58 -10.75
C LEU A 51 -24.36 33.98 -11.18
N ILE A 52 -24.30 34.96 -10.27
CA ILE A 52 -24.70 36.35 -10.53
C ILE A 52 -23.52 37.27 -10.89
N ALA A 53 -22.28 36.79 -10.78
CA ALA A 53 -21.09 37.59 -11.07
C ALA A 53 -20.95 37.84 -12.57
N GLU A 54 -20.70 39.09 -12.94
CA GLU A 54 -20.49 39.49 -14.35
C GLU A 54 -19.16 38.98 -14.91
N ASN A 55 -18.16 38.82 -14.04
CA ASN A 55 -16.87 38.20 -14.37
C ASN A 55 -16.50 37.20 -13.28
N VAL A 56 -16.37 35.93 -13.66
CA VAL A 56 -15.90 34.85 -12.80
C VAL A 56 -14.48 34.49 -13.21
N ASP A 57 -13.55 34.51 -12.26
CA ASP A 57 -12.19 34.06 -12.51
C ASP A 57 -12.02 32.57 -12.16
N GLN A 58 -10.93 31.97 -12.65
CA GLN A 58 -10.62 30.57 -12.37
C GLN A 58 -10.32 30.33 -10.89
N ALA A 59 -9.79 31.34 -10.18
CA ALA A 59 -9.39 31.21 -8.79
C ALA A 59 -10.62 31.05 -7.87
N ASP A 60 -11.73 31.71 -8.20
CA ASP A 60 -13.01 31.60 -7.51
C ASP A 60 -13.59 30.19 -7.66
N LEU A 61 -13.55 29.63 -8.88
CA LEU A 61 -13.97 28.25 -9.15
C LEU A 61 -13.09 27.25 -8.40
N ASP A 62 -11.78 27.46 -8.40
CA ASP A 62 -10.82 26.61 -7.69
C ASP A 62 -11.04 26.67 -6.17
N ASN A 63 -11.36 27.84 -5.63
CA ASN A 63 -11.67 28.02 -4.21
C ASN A 63 -12.93 27.25 -3.80
N VAL A 64 -14.02 27.39 -4.56
CA VAL A 64 -15.27 26.64 -4.30
C VAL A 64 -15.03 25.14 -4.41
N THR A 65 -14.33 24.71 -5.46
CA THR A 65 -13.98 23.29 -5.67
C THR A 65 -13.13 22.75 -4.51
N SER A 66 -12.14 23.52 -4.07
CA SER A 66 -11.27 23.18 -2.93
C SER A 66 -12.09 23.02 -1.64
N ASN A 67 -13.05 23.92 -1.40
CA ASN A 67 -13.92 23.87 -0.24
C ASN A 67 -14.82 22.63 -0.25
N ILE A 68 -15.41 22.29 -1.40
CA ILE A 68 -16.19 21.04 -1.57
C ILE A 68 -15.30 19.83 -1.29
N CYS A 69 -14.13 19.74 -1.93
CA CYS A 69 -13.21 18.63 -1.74
C CYS A 69 -12.77 18.49 -0.28
N LYS A 70 -12.49 19.60 0.40
CA LYS A 70 -12.09 19.61 1.81
C LYS A 70 -13.21 19.07 2.71
N ASN A 71 -14.44 19.56 2.54
CA ASN A 71 -15.60 19.12 3.31
C ASN A 71 -15.83 17.60 3.17
N PHE A 72 -15.84 17.09 1.94
CA PHE A 72 -16.01 15.66 1.67
C PHE A 72 -14.87 14.82 2.23
N ASN A 73 -13.62 15.28 2.10
CA ASN A 73 -12.47 14.57 2.65
C ASN A 73 -12.49 14.52 4.18
N ASP A 74 -12.83 15.61 4.85
CA ASP A 74 -12.86 15.67 6.31
C ASP A 74 -13.99 14.81 6.87
N SER A 75 -15.18 14.90 6.27
CA SER A 75 -16.30 13.98 6.57
C SER A 75 -15.92 12.52 6.33
N SER A 76 -15.20 12.23 5.24
CA SER A 76 -14.75 10.88 4.93
C SER A 76 -13.74 10.35 5.95
N LYS A 77 -12.82 11.18 6.44
CA LYS A 77 -11.83 10.75 7.45
C LYS A 77 -12.50 10.32 8.74
N ILE A 78 -13.56 11.04 9.14
CA ILE A 78 -14.30 10.79 10.37
C ILE A 78 -15.11 9.49 10.26
N ILE A 79 -15.88 9.33 9.19
CA ILE A 79 -16.82 8.20 9.05
C ILE A 79 -16.15 6.90 8.62
N PHE A 80 -15.22 6.99 7.67
CA PHE A 80 -14.57 5.80 7.16
C PHE A 80 -13.37 5.38 7.99
N GLU A 81 -13.01 6.16 9.02
CA GLU A 81 -11.83 5.96 9.87
C GLU A 81 -10.66 5.58 8.99
N THR A 82 -10.07 6.53 8.26
CA THR A 82 -8.93 6.24 7.39
C THR A 82 -7.81 5.69 8.27
N LYS A 83 -7.78 4.36 8.45
CA LYS A 83 -6.75 3.68 9.19
C LYS A 83 -5.51 4.01 8.41
N ARG A 84 -4.70 4.94 8.91
CA ARG A 84 -3.30 5.06 8.49
C ARG A 84 -2.81 3.63 8.55
N THR A 85 -2.52 3.03 7.40
CA THR A 85 -1.91 1.70 7.32
C THR A 85 -0.86 1.69 8.38
N GLY A 86 -1.08 0.89 9.43
CA GLY A 86 -0.45 1.08 10.73
C GLY A 86 1.03 1.32 10.54
N LEU A 87 1.60 2.25 11.32
CA LEU A 87 3.04 2.41 11.52
C LEU A 87 3.69 1.08 11.25
N PHE A 88 4.41 0.97 10.11
CA PHE A 88 5.11 -0.26 9.75
C PHE A 88 5.73 -0.75 11.03
N HIS A 89 5.27 -1.90 11.56
CA HIS A 89 5.87 -2.47 12.75
C HIS A 89 7.37 -2.33 12.52
N LYS A 90 8.05 -1.54 13.37
CA LYS A 90 9.51 -1.45 13.36
C LYS A 90 9.90 -2.90 13.38
N LYS A 91 10.37 -3.43 12.24
CA LYS A 91 10.72 -4.83 12.13
C LYS A 91 11.75 -4.98 13.23
N GLN A 92 11.37 -5.66 14.31
CA GLN A 92 12.37 -6.14 15.23
C GLN A 92 13.36 -6.87 14.31
N ASN A 93 14.63 -6.52 14.44
CA ASN A 93 15.70 -7.18 13.70
C ASN A 93 15.81 -8.63 14.21
N GLU A 94 14.76 -9.43 14.05
CA GLU A 94 14.62 -10.79 14.60
C GLU A 94 15.63 -11.76 14.00
N ARG A 95 16.42 -11.32 13.02
CA ARG A 95 17.44 -12.12 12.35
C ARG A 95 18.68 -11.26 12.14
N PRO A 96 19.60 -11.20 13.13
CA PRO A 96 20.88 -10.49 13.00
C PRO A 96 21.69 -10.98 11.80
N TRP A 97 21.55 -12.27 11.46
CA TRP A 97 22.14 -12.90 10.28
C TRP A 97 21.48 -12.53 8.94
N PHE A 98 20.34 -11.84 8.93
CA PHE A 98 19.64 -11.44 7.70
C PHE A 98 20.00 -10.00 7.31
N THR A 99 21.23 -9.85 6.83
CA THR A 99 21.85 -8.58 6.44
C THR A 99 21.17 -7.90 5.25
N ASP A 100 21.51 -6.63 5.00
CA ASP A 100 21.01 -5.91 3.81
C ASP A 100 21.47 -6.56 2.51
N THR A 101 22.63 -7.23 2.49
CA THR A 101 23.06 -8.06 1.38
C THR A 101 22.05 -9.19 1.10
N CYS A 102 21.58 -9.89 2.14
CA CYS A 102 20.54 -10.91 2.01
C CYS A 102 19.22 -10.32 1.48
N LYS A 103 18.81 -9.15 1.96
CA LYS A 103 17.62 -8.43 1.47
C LYS A 103 17.73 -8.09 -0.01
N ASN A 104 18.87 -7.53 -0.42
CA ASN A 104 19.13 -7.13 -1.80
C ASN A 104 19.09 -8.34 -2.74
N LYS A 105 19.76 -9.44 -2.38
CA LYS A 105 19.73 -10.67 -3.18
C LYS A 105 18.35 -11.31 -3.23
N ARG A 106 17.59 -11.28 -2.13
CA ARG A 106 16.18 -11.71 -2.09
C ARG A 106 15.31 -10.91 -3.05
N ASN A 107 15.46 -9.58 -3.05
CA ASN A 107 14.70 -8.69 -3.93
C ASN A 107 15.01 -8.97 -5.41
N LEU A 108 16.28 -9.12 -5.76
CA LEU A 108 16.71 -9.48 -7.12
C LEU A 108 16.11 -10.82 -7.58
N PHE A 109 16.11 -11.83 -6.70
CA PHE A 109 15.47 -13.11 -7.01
C PHE A 109 13.97 -12.95 -7.24
N HIS A 110 13.26 -12.20 -6.40
CA HIS A 110 11.82 -11.98 -6.59
C HIS A 110 11.52 -11.19 -7.87
N GLN A 111 12.32 -10.18 -8.21
CA GLN A 111 12.19 -9.46 -9.48
C GLN A 111 12.39 -10.40 -10.68
N ALA A 112 13.43 -11.23 -10.66
CA ALA A 112 13.67 -12.21 -11.72
C ALA A 112 12.56 -13.27 -11.80
N LYS A 113 12.02 -13.71 -10.66
CA LYS A 113 10.86 -14.62 -10.59
C LYS A 113 9.61 -13.98 -11.21
N GLN A 114 9.34 -12.71 -10.94
CA GLN A 114 8.21 -12.00 -11.56
C GLN A 114 8.42 -11.88 -13.07
N ARG A 115 9.62 -11.47 -13.53
CA ARG A 115 9.94 -11.41 -14.98
C ARG A 115 9.72 -12.74 -15.69
N TYR A 116 10.15 -13.86 -15.08
CA TYR A 116 9.89 -15.19 -15.63
C TYR A 116 8.40 -15.57 -15.62
N LYS A 117 7.65 -15.17 -14.58
CA LYS A 117 6.19 -15.37 -14.52
C LYS A 117 5.48 -14.65 -15.66
N PHE A 118 5.89 -13.42 -15.97
CA PHE A 118 5.34 -12.62 -17.07
C PHE A 118 5.76 -13.14 -18.44
N SER A 119 7.02 -13.56 -18.61
CA SER A 119 7.54 -14.09 -19.87
C SER A 119 8.42 -15.32 -19.64
N LYS A 120 7.86 -16.49 -19.97
CA LYS A 120 8.46 -17.82 -19.75
C LYS A 120 9.52 -18.19 -20.81
N ASN A 121 10.51 -17.33 -21.01
CA ASN A 121 11.62 -17.60 -21.93
C ASN A 121 12.87 -18.14 -21.21
N LEU A 122 13.80 -18.71 -21.99
CA LEU A 122 15.01 -19.35 -21.47
C LEU A 122 15.93 -18.35 -20.75
N THR A 123 16.05 -17.14 -21.27
CA THR A 123 16.85 -16.06 -20.68
C THR A 123 16.36 -15.69 -19.28
N ASN A 124 15.05 -15.48 -19.11
CA ASN A 124 14.43 -15.18 -17.83
C ASN A 124 14.54 -16.35 -16.86
N LYS A 125 14.41 -17.60 -17.36
CA LYS A 125 14.61 -18.81 -16.55
C LYS A 125 16.05 -18.90 -16.02
N LYS A 126 17.04 -18.61 -16.86
CA LYS A 126 18.47 -18.58 -16.49
C LYS A 126 18.74 -17.48 -15.45
N ALA A 127 18.28 -16.25 -15.71
CA ALA A 127 18.43 -15.13 -14.79
C ALA A 127 17.78 -15.39 -13.42
N MET A 128 16.58 -15.99 -13.39
CA MET A 128 15.93 -16.39 -12.14
C MET A 128 16.72 -17.44 -11.36
N LYS A 129 17.27 -18.45 -12.05
CA LYS A 129 18.12 -19.49 -11.43
C LYS A 129 19.40 -18.89 -10.84
N GLU A 130 20.09 -18.04 -11.60
CA GLU A 130 21.32 -17.36 -11.16
C GLU A 130 21.06 -16.46 -9.95
N ALA A 131 19.99 -15.67 -9.98
CA ALA A 131 19.58 -14.86 -8.84
C ALA A 131 19.25 -15.72 -7.61
N GLY A 132 18.62 -16.88 -7.81
CA GLY A 132 18.31 -17.84 -6.75
C GLY A 132 19.57 -18.42 -6.09
N ILE A 133 20.57 -18.80 -6.89
CA ILE A 133 21.88 -19.26 -6.39
C ILE A 133 22.57 -18.15 -5.59
N SER A 134 22.61 -16.93 -6.15
CA SER A 134 23.23 -15.78 -5.50
C SER A 134 22.59 -15.46 -4.15
N TYR A 135 21.26 -15.54 -4.06
CA TYR A 135 20.53 -15.36 -2.80
C TYR A 135 20.86 -16.44 -1.76
N LYS A 136 20.82 -17.72 -2.15
CA LYS A 136 21.16 -18.83 -1.24
C LYS A 136 22.59 -18.70 -0.71
N LYS A 137 23.54 -18.33 -1.57
CA LYS A 137 24.95 -18.10 -1.18
C LYS A 137 25.07 -16.96 -0.17
N ALA A 138 24.44 -15.80 -0.44
CA ALA A 138 24.47 -14.68 0.50
C ALA A 138 23.87 -15.04 1.86
N MET A 139 22.76 -15.77 1.87
CA MET A 139 22.10 -16.21 3.10
C MET A 139 22.98 -17.17 3.91
N SER A 140 23.60 -18.16 3.27
CA SER A 140 24.53 -19.09 3.93
C SER A 140 25.76 -18.36 4.49
N CYS A 141 26.36 -17.44 3.72
CA CYS A 141 27.51 -16.66 4.19
C CYS A 141 27.16 -15.83 5.43
N SER A 142 26.05 -15.08 5.42
CA SER A 142 25.65 -14.26 6.57
C SER A 142 25.29 -15.10 7.80
N TYR A 143 24.67 -16.27 7.59
CA TYR A 143 24.39 -17.21 8.68
C TYR A 143 25.68 -17.77 9.33
N HIS A 144 26.66 -18.21 8.52
CA HIS A 144 27.92 -18.72 9.06
C HIS A 144 28.78 -17.63 9.72
N THR A 145 28.75 -16.40 9.23
CA THR A 145 29.40 -15.27 9.90
C THR A 145 28.77 -15.03 11.27
N PHE A 146 27.45 -14.96 11.35
CA PHE A 146 26.74 -14.83 12.62
C PHE A 146 27.06 -15.98 13.59
N GLN A 147 27.05 -17.23 13.12
CA GLN A 147 27.42 -18.37 13.98
C GLN A 147 28.83 -18.23 14.57
N ARG A 148 29.81 -17.78 13.77
CA ARG A 148 31.21 -17.57 14.22
C ARG A 148 31.38 -16.43 15.20
N GLU A 149 30.52 -15.42 15.15
CA GLU A 149 30.62 -14.23 16.00
C GLU A 149 29.96 -14.42 17.37
N TYR A 150 28.89 -15.22 17.44
CA TYR A 150 28.04 -15.30 18.63
C TYR A 150 28.10 -16.64 19.39
N TYR A 151 28.66 -17.69 18.80
CA TYR A 151 28.72 -19.04 19.40
C TYR A 151 30.14 -19.62 19.44
N LYS A 152 31.15 -18.76 19.62
CA LYS A 152 32.52 -19.16 19.92
C LYS A 152 32.74 -19.29 21.42
#